data_AF-A0A7X8E148-F1
#
_entry.id   AF-A0A7X8E148-F1
#
_cell.length_a   1.000
_cell.length_b   1.000
_cell.length_c   1.000
_cell.angle_alpha   90.00
_cell.angle_beta   90.00
_cell.angle_gamma   90.00
#
_symmetry.space_group_name_H-M   'P 1'
#
loop_
_entity.id
_entity.type
_entity.pdbx_description
1 polymer ?
#
loop_
_entity_poly.entity_id
_entity_poly.type
_entity_poly.pdbx_seq_one_letter_code
_entity_poly.pdbx_strand_id
1 'polypeptide(L)'
;KPGLHRTLLGDGVATMGAACFGGPPNTTYSEVTGAVMLTKNFNPVIMTWAAGFAIVLAFVGKFGALMLSIPTPVMGGIMILLFGSIATVGLNSLIKHQVDLSEARNLCIVAVILIFGIGGMAFGIGGFSLQGISLCGIVGILLNLILPKTRAD
;
A
#
# COMPACT_ATOMS: atom_id res chain seq x y z
N LYS A 1 3.31 15.17 -19.86
CA LYS A 1 2.63 14.72 -18.61
C LYS A 1 3.38 13.50 -18.09
N PRO A 2 3.77 13.42 -16.82
CA PRO A 2 4.41 12.22 -16.29
C PRO A 2 3.41 11.06 -16.40
N GLY A 3 3.83 9.95 -17.02
CA GLY A 3 2.99 8.77 -17.21
C GLY A 3 3.26 7.72 -16.14
N LEU A 4 2.31 6.81 -15.94
CA LEU A 4 2.39 5.73 -14.94
C LEU A 4 3.69 4.92 -15.06
N HIS A 5 4.16 4.65 -16.29
CA HIS A 5 5.42 3.96 -16.54
C HIS A 5 6.63 4.68 -15.90
N ARG A 6 6.67 6.02 -15.91
CA ARG A 6 7.78 6.77 -15.31
C ARG A 6 7.72 6.74 -13.79
N THR A 7 6.51 6.76 -13.22
CA THR A 7 6.30 6.63 -11.78
C THR A 7 6.70 5.24 -11.29
N LEU A 8 6.25 4.19 -11.97
CA LEU A 8 6.61 2.80 -11.63
C LEU A 8 8.11 2.54 -11.80
N LEU A 9 8.73 3.07 -12.86
CA LEU A 9 10.17 2.98 -13.04
C LEU A 9 10.92 3.72 -11.94
N GLY A 10 10.44 4.89 -11.52
CA GLY A 10 11.00 5.64 -10.40
C GLY A 10 10.95 4.87 -9.08
N ASP A 11 9.80 4.26 -8.76
CA ASP A 11 9.61 3.44 -7.55
C ASP A 11 10.53 2.20 -7.58
N GLY A 12 10.62 1.53 -8.73
CA GLY A 12 11.52 0.40 -8.93
C GLY A 12 13.00 0.77 -8.75
N VAL A 13 13.46 1.86 -9.36
CA VAL A 13 14.85 2.34 -9.21
C VAL A 13 15.14 2.73 -7.76
N ALA A 14 14.20 3.39 -7.09
CA ALA A 14 14.33 3.75 -5.68
C ALA A 14 14.40 2.51 -4.78
N THR A 15 13.58 1.49 -5.04
CA THR A 15 13.61 0.21 -4.32
C THR A 15 14.92 -0.53 -4.56
N MET A 16 15.42 -0.56 -5.80
CA MET A 16 16.72 -1.17 -6.11
C MET A 16 17.85 -0.48 -5.35
N GLY A 17 17.85 0.87 -5.34
CA GLY A 17 18.80 1.64 -4.56
C GLY A 17 18.72 1.30 -3.06
N ALA A 18 17.52 1.30 -2.48
CA ALA A 18 17.32 0.94 -1.07
C ALA A 18 17.83 -0.48 -0.77
N ALA A 19 17.51 -1.46 -1.61
CA ALA A 19 17.95 -2.85 -1.44
C ALA A 19 19.48 -3.00 -1.50
N CYS A 20 20.17 -2.25 -2.38
CA CYS A 20 21.64 -2.25 -2.45
C CYS A 20 22.29 -1.74 -1.16
N PHE A 21 21.64 -0.82 -0.44
CA PHE A 21 22.10 -0.30 0.85
C PHE A 21 21.49 -1.06 2.05
N GLY A 22 20.78 -2.17 1.83
CA GLY A 22 20.15 -2.97 2.89
C GLY A 22 18.88 -2.37 3.48
N GLY A 23 18.29 -1.37 2.84
CA GLY A 23 17.01 -0.77 3.20
C GLY A 23 15.80 -1.61 2.75
N PRO A 24 14.63 -1.42 3.38
CA PRO A 24 13.40 -2.09 2.98
C PRO A 24 12.89 -1.57 1.61
N PRO A 25 12.04 -2.35 0.92
CA PRO A 25 11.37 -1.89 -0.30
C PRO A 25 10.51 -0.66 -0.01
N ASN A 26 10.51 0.30 -0.93
CA ASN A 26 9.72 1.52 -0.80
C ASN A 26 8.48 1.48 -1.70
N THR A 27 7.52 2.34 -1.37
CA THR A 27 6.32 2.54 -2.17
C THR A 27 5.75 3.93 -1.91
N THR A 28 4.81 4.37 -2.74
CA THR A 28 4.15 5.65 -2.58
C THR A 28 3.12 5.59 -1.45
N TYR A 29 3.32 6.41 -0.41
CA TYR A 29 2.43 6.48 0.75
C TYR A 29 1.12 7.22 0.43
N SER A 30 -0.01 6.57 0.76
CA SER A 30 -1.35 7.12 0.57
C SER A 30 -1.63 8.34 1.45
N GLU A 31 -1.04 8.39 2.64
CA GLU A 31 -1.18 9.47 3.61
C GLU A 31 -0.59 10.76 3.06
N VAL A 32 0.59 10.67 2.44
CA VAL A 32 1.27 11.82 1.81
C VAL A 32 0.49 12.30 0.60
N THR A 33 0.00 11.36 -0.22
CA THR A 33 -0.85 11.69 -1.37
C THR A 33 -2.14 12.38 -0.93
N GLY A 34 -2.79 11.88 0.14
CA GLY A 34 -3.97 12.49 0.75
C GLY A 34 -3.70 13.90 1.30
N ALA A 35 -2.58 14.10 1.99
CA ALA A 35 -2.18 15.40 2.52
C ALA A 35 -1.93 16.42 1.40
N VAL A 36 -1.29 16.02 0.30
CA VAL A 36 -1.09 16.87 -0.89
C VAL A 36 -2.44 17.23 -1.54
N MET A 37 -3.38 16.29 -1.59
CA MET A 37 -4.74 16.55 -2.10
C MET A 37 -5.51 17.55 -1.22
N LEU A 38 -5.37 17.48 0.11
CA LEU A 38 -6.01 18.39 1.05
C LEU A 38 -5.38 19.80 1.02
N THR A 39 -4.05 19.86 1.02
CA THR A 39 -3.29 21.13 0.98
C THR A 39 -3.31 21.79 -0.39
N LYS A 40 -3.76 21.06 -1.43
CA LYS A 40 -3.79 21.48 -2.85
C LYS A 40 -2.43 21.98 -3.37
N ASN A 41 -1.33 21.56 -2.75
CA ASN A 41 0.00 22.00 -3.10
C ASN A 41 0.76 20.89 -3.82
N PHE A 42 0.63 20.86 -5.14
CA PHE A 42 1.20 19.81 -6.01
C PHE A 42 2.64 20.12 -6.47
N ASN A 43 3.34 21.04 -5.81
CA ASN A 43 4.70 21.39 -6.20
C ASN A 43 5.70 20.28 -5.79
N PRO A 44 6.35 19.57 -6.74
CA PRO A 44 7.28 18.49 -6.44
C PRO A 44 8.53 18.96 -5.67
N VAL A 45 8.86 20.26 -5.75
CA VAL A 45 9.99 20.84 -5.01
C VAL A 45 9.83 20.65 -3.50
N ILE A 46 8.59 20.65 -2.99
CA ILE A 46 8.31 20.45 -1.56
C ILE A 46 8.66 19.03 -1.14
N MET A 47 8.38 18.03 -1.99
CA MET A 47 8.77 16.64 -1.75
C MET A 47 10.29 16.48 -1.74
N THR A 48 11.01 17.21 -2.59
CA THR A 48 12.49 17.21 -2.58
C THR A 48 13.06 17.80 -1.29
N TRP A 49 12.49 18.92 -0.80
CA TRP A 49 12.88 19.49 0.50
C TRP A 49 12.58 18.54 1.66
N ALA A 50 11.42 17.89 1.65
CA ALA A 50 11.07 16.89 2.66
C ALA A 50 12.04 15.69 2.64
N ALA A 51 12.43 15.21 1.45
CA ALA A 51 13.42 14.15 1.31
C ALA A 51 14.80 14.58 1.84
N GLY A 52 15.27 15.78 1.51
CA GLY A 52 16.53 16.32 2.03
C GLY A 52 16.51 16.45 3.55
N PHE A 53 15.41 16.96 4.12
CA PHE A 53 15.23 17.05 5.57
C PHE A 53 15.23 15.67 6.24
N ALA A 54 14.57 14.67 5.65
CA ALA A 54 14.57 13.30 6.15
C ALA A 54 15.97 12.68 6.14
N ILE A 55 16.75 12.90 5.08
CA ILE A 55 18.16 12.44 5.01
C ILE A 55 18.98 13.07 6.12
N VAL A 56 18.89 14.40 6.32
CA VAL A 56 19.63 15.09 7.38
C VAL A 56 19.24 14.55 8.75
N LEU A 57 17.94 14.37 9.03
CA LEU A 57 17.46 13.80 10.29
C LEU A 57 17.92 12.36 10.51
N ALA A 58 18.06 11.56 9.46
CA ALA A 58 18.54 10.19 9.57
C ALA A 58 19.98 10.11 10.12
N PHE A 59 20.82 11.13 9.89
CA PHE A 59 22.16 11.23 10.48
C PHE A 59 22.17 11.78 11.91
N VAL A 60 21.05 12.31 12.42
CA VAL A 60 20.94 12.85 13.78
C VAL A 60 20.59 11.71 14.75
N GLY A 61 21.60 11.10 15.37
CA GLY A 61 21.40 9.99 16.32
C GLY A 61 20.47 10.32 17.51
N LYS A 62 20.40 11.58 17.94
CA LYS A 62 19.45 12.03 18.97
C LYS A 62 18.00 11.88 18.55
N PHE A 63 17.70 12.10 17.26
CA PHE A 63 16.35 11.91 16.73
C PHE A 63 15.97 10.43 16.71
N GLY A 64 16.90 9.55 16.33
CA GLY A 64 16.71 8.10 16.41
C GLY A 64 16.45 7.63 17.85
N ALA A 65 17.20 8.14 18.83
CA ALA A 65 16.96 7.84 20.25
C ALA A 65 15.58 8.31 20.73
N LEU A 66 15.10 9.46 20.23
CA LEU A 66 13.76 9.95 20.52
C LEU A 66 12.68 9.03 19.92
N MET A 67 12.86 8.53 18.70
CA MET A 67 11.91 7.58 18.10
C MET A 67 11.84 6.27 18.89
N LEU A 68 12.97 5.78 19.41
CA LEU A 68 13.02 4.60 20.28
C LEU A 68 12.38 4.83 21.66
N SER A 69 12.29 6.08 22.11
CA SER A 69 11.63 6.43 23.38
C SER A 69 10.10 6.44 23.29
N ILE A 70 9.53 6.32 22.09
CA ILE A 70 8.07 6.33 21.88
C ILE A 70 7.46 5.06 22.50
N PRO A 71 6.47 5.18 23.41
CA PRO A 71 5.81 4.04 24.02
C PRO A 71 5.12 3.13 22.99
N THR A 72 5.16 1.81 23.23
CA THR A 72 4.49 0.82 22.38
C THR A 72 3.00 1.05 22.18
N PRO A 73 2.20 1.56 23.17
CA PRO A 73 0.78 1.85 22.93
C PRO A 73 0.56 2.98 21.92
N VAL A 74 1.45 3.97 21.87
CA VAL A 74 1.37 5.09 20.91
C VAL A 74 1.68 4.59 19.51
N MET A 75 2.71 3.76 19.36
CA MET A 75 3.01 3.13 18.07
C MET A 75 1.83 2.29 17.58
N GLY A 76 1.19 1.50 18.46
CA GLY A 76 -0.03 0.75 18.12
C GLY A 76 -1.15 1.64 17.59
N GLY A 77 -1.42 2.77 18.24
CA GLY A 77 -2.42 3.74 17.80
C GLY A 77 -2.13 4.33 16.41
N ILE A 78 -0.87 4.69 16.14
CA ILE A 78 -0.44 5.20 14.83
C ILE A 78 -0.61 4.12 13.76
N MET A 79 -0.26 2.86 14.06
CA MET A 79 -0.42 1.75 13.12
C MET A 79 -1.89 1.49 12.77
N ILE A 80 -2.81 1.59 13.73
CA ILE A 80 -4.25 1.46 13.47
C ILE A 80 -4.73 2.54 12.50
N LEU A 81 -4.30 3.79 12.70
CA LEU A 81 -4.64 4.89 11.79
C LEU A 81 -4.03 4.68 10.39
N LEU A 82 -2.78 4.26 10.32
CA LEU A 82 -2.06 4.03 9.08
C LEU A 82 -2.72 2.91 8.26
N PHE A 83 -2.87 1.71 8.83
CA PHE A 83 -3.51 0.58 8.16
C PHE A 83 -5.00 0.83 7.86
N GLY A 84 -5.71 1.55 8.75
CA GLY A 84 -7.10 1.96 8.51
C GLY A 84 -7.23 2.93 7.34
N SER A 85 -6.29 3.85 7.18
CA SER A 85 -6.27 4.78 6.04
C SER A 85 -6.01 4.05 4.72
N ILE A 86 -5.08 3.09 4.70
CA ILE A 86 -4.78 2.25 3.52
C ILE A 86 -6.02 1.44 3.11
N ALA A 87 -6.71 0.81 4.07
CA ALA A 87 -7.95 0.08 3.80
C ALA A 87 -9.04 0.99 3.21
N THR A 88 -9.18 2.20 3.75
CA THR A 88 -10.15 3.20 3.27
C THR A 88 -9.83 3.67 1.85
N VAL A 89 -8.55 3.85 1.50
CA VAL A 89 -8.10 4.18 0.14
C VAL A 89 -8.46 3.07 -0.84
N GLY A 90 -8.29 1.80 -0.44
CA GLY A 90 -8.75 0.65 -1.20
C GLY A 90 -10.25 0.69 -1.49
N LEU A 91 -11.08 0.88 -0.45
CA LEU A 91 -12.53 0.99 -0.61
C LEU A 91 -12.95 2.19 -1.48
N ASN A 92 -12.30 3.33 -1.30
CA ASN A 92 -12.55 4.52 -2.12
C ASN A 92 -12.25 4.24 -3.59
N SER A 93 -11.20 3.46 -3.89
CA SER A 93 -10.92 3.01 -5.27
C SER A 93 -12.07 2.20 -5.87
N LEU A 94 -12.67 1.25 -5.13
CA LEU A 94 -13.83 0.49 -5.60
C LEU A 94 -15.03 1.41 -5.90
N ILE A 95 -15.31 2.37 -5.01
CA ILE A 95 -16.41 3.33 -5.17
C ILE A 95 -16.16 4.25 -6.37
N LYS A 96 -14.94 4.76 -6.52
CA LYS A 96 -14.55 5.65 -7.63
C LYS A 96 -14.64 4.97 -8.98
N HIS A 97 -14.35 3.66 -9.03
CA HIS A 97 -14.50 2.84 -10.22
C HIS A 97 -15.92 2.29 -10.42
N GLN A 98 -16.89 2.68 -9.57
CA GLN A 98 -18.30 2.26 -9.65
C GLN A 98 -18.44 0.73 -9.76
N VAL A 99 -17.68 -0.01 -8.95
CA VAL A 99 -17.76 -1.47 -8.91
C VAL A 99 -19.12 -1.86 -8.33
N ASP A 100 -19.96 -2.46 -9.16
CA ASP A 100 -21.24 -3.01 -8.70
C ASP A 100 -20.99 -4.26 -7.84
N LEU A 101 -21.32 -4.17 -6.55
CA LEU A 101 -21.24 -5.26 -5.58
C LEU A 101 -22.55 -6.06 -5.50
N SER A 102 -23.62 -5.65 -6.18
CA SER A 102 -24.82 -6.48 -6.37
C SER A 102 -24.58 -7.61 -7.35
N GLU A 103 -23.61 -7.44 -8.25
CA GLU A 103 -23.13 -8.51 -9.13
C GLU A 103 -22.43 -9.63 -8.34
N ALA A 104 -22.98 -10.84 -8.41
CA ALA A 104 -22.49 -12.01 -7.67
C ALA A 104 -21.00 -12.29 -7.93
N ARG A 105 -20.52 -12.02 -9.15
CA ARG A 105 -19.11 -12.14 -9.53
C ARG A 105 -18.21 -11.23 -8.70
N ASN A 106 -18.51 -9.94 -8.68
CA ASN A 106 -17.69 -8.93 -8.00
C ASN A 106 -17.76 -9.12 -6.49
N LEU A 107 -18.96 -9.42 -5.96
CA LEU A 107 -19.17 -9.76 -4.55
C LEU A 107 -18.31 -10.96 -4.14
N CYS A 108 -18.31 -12.03 -4.93
CA CYS A 108 -17.54 -13.23 -4.64
C CYS A 108 -16.03 -12.95 -4.61
N ILE A 109 -15.50 -12.23 -5.62
CA ILE A 109 -14.08 -11.87 -5.67
C ILE A 109 -13.67 -11.06 -4.45
N VAL A 110 -14.43 -10.01 -4.12
CA VAL A 110 -14.13 -9.14 -2.97
C VAL A 110 -14.23 -9.90 -1.65
N ALA A 111 -15.27 -10.72 -1.47
CA ALA A 111 -15.47 -11.51 -0.26
C ALA A 111 -14.31 -12.50 -0.02
N VAL A 112 -13.88 -13.23 -1.06
CA VAL A 112 -12.77 -14.17 -0.93
C VAL A 112 -11.46 -13.46 -0.61
N ILE A 113 -11.16 -12.34 -1.29
CA ILE A 113 -9.96 -11.55 -1.01
C ILE A 113 -9.96 -11.04 0.45
N LEU A 114 -11.09 -10.55 0.94
CA LEU A 114 -11.22 -10.06 2.31
C LEU A 114 -11.02 -11.17 3.34
N ILE A 115 -11.63 -12.35 3.13
CA ILE A 115 -11.48 -13.49 4.04
C ILE A 115 -10.04 -13.99 4.06
N PHE A 116 -9.38 -14.10 2.90
CA PHE A 116 -7.99 -14.56 2.83
C PHE A 116 -7.03 -13.55 3.47
N GLY A 117 -7.29 -12.25 3.29
CA GLY A 117 -6.45 -11.17 3.83
C GLY A 117 -6.61 -10.97 5.33
N ILE A 118 -7.85 -10.76 5.78
CA ILE A 118 -8.15 -10.48 7.20
C ILE A 118 -8.11 -11.77 8.03
N GLY A 119 -8.56 -12.89 7.46
CA GLY A 119 -8.57 -14.19 8.14
C GLY A 119 -7.19 -14.82 8.32
N GLY A 120 -6.12 -14.18 7.84
CA GLY A 120 -4.75 -14.64 8.04
C GLY A 120 -4.47 -15.99 7.39
N MET A 121 -5.13 -16.29 6.26
CA MET A 121 -4.93 -17.56 5.59
C MET A 121 -3.49 -17.64 5.07
N ALA A 122 -2.82 -18.73 5.43
CA ALA A 122 -1.48 -19.05 5.01
C ALA A 122 -1.49 -20.32 4.18
N PHE A 123 -0.94 -20.26 2.97
CA PHE A 123 -0.77 -21.43 2.12
C PHE A 123 0.72 -21.76 2.01
N GLY A 124 1.13 -22.86 2.63
CA GLY A 124 2.52 -23.31 2.63
C GLY A 124 2.66 -24.66 1.94
N ILE A 125 3.56 -24.75 0.94
CA ILE A 125 4.04 -26.03 0.41
C ILE A 125 5.56 -26.07 0.65
N GLY A 126 5.99 -26.90 1.60
CA GLY A 126 7.40 -27.01 1.97
C GLY A 126 7.95 -25.74 2.64
N GLY A 127 9.12 -25.25 2.19
CA GLY A 127 9.77 -24.03 2.70
C GLY A 127 9.18 -22.71 2.18
N PHE A 128 8.15 -22.77 1.34
CA PHE A 128 7.51 -21.60 0.75
C PHE A 128 6.15 -21.37 1.40
N SER A 129 5.97 -20.21 2.01
CA SER A 129 4.72 -19.80 2.68
C SER A 129 4.20 -18.53 2.01
N LEU A 130 3.06 -18.63 1.32
CA LEU A 130 2.32 -17.47 0.86
C LEU A 130 1.33 -17.03 1.92
N GLN A 131 1.44 -15.78 2.34
CA GLN A 131 0.58 -15.20 3.37
C GLN A 131 0.20 -13.76 3.03
N GLY A 132 -0.94 -13.35 3.58
CA GLY A 132 -1.41 -11.97 3.56
C GLY A 132 -1.66 -11.44 2.15
N ILE A 133 -1.12 -10.25 1.87
CA ILE A 133 -1.42 -9.47 0.65
C ILE A 133 -0.99 -10.21 -0.62
N SER A 134 0.12 -10.97 -0.56
CA SER A 134 0.64 -11.73 -1.70
C SER A 134 -0.34 -12.82 -2.17
N LEU A 135 -0.89 -13.59 -1.23
CA LEU A 135 -1.88 -14.63 -1.49
C LEU A 135 -3.19 -14.02 -2.02
N CYS A 136 -3.64 -12.93 -1.41
CA CYS A 136 -4.83 -12.19 -1.82
C CYS A 136 -4.75 -11.72 -3.28
N GLY A 137 -3.59 -11.19 -3.69
CA GLY A 137 -3.38 -10.74 -5.07
C GLY A 137 -3.49 -11.88 -6.08
N ILE A 138 -2.86 -13.02 -5.79
CA ILE A 138 -2.91 -14.20 -6.68
C ILE A 138 -4.33 -14.74 -6.78
N VAL A 139 -5.00 -14.95 -5.64
CA VAL A 139 -6.38 -15.46 -5.61
C VAL A 139 -7.33 -14.50 -6.33
N GLY A 140 -7.17 -13.18 -6.12
CA GLY A 140 -7.97 -12.18 -6.81
C GLY A 140 -7.80 -12.20 -8.34
N ILE A 141 -6.56 -12.32 -8.83
CA ILE A 141 -6.29 -12.43 -10.27
C ILE A 141 -6.87 -13.73 -10.84
N LEU A 142 -6.68 -14.86 -10.14
CA LEU A 142 -7.20 -16.16 -10.57
C LEU A 142 -8.73 -16.15 -10.62
N LEU A 143 -9.41 -15.67 -9.59
CA LEU A 143 -10.87 -15.59 -9.58
C LEU A 143 -11.39 -14.65 -10.66
N ASN A 144 -10.72 -13.51 -10.88
CA ASN A 144 -11.09 -12.59 -11.95
C ASN A 144 -10.97 -13.21 -13.36
N LEU A 145 -10.02 -14.15 -13.56
CA LEU A 145 -9.84 -14.88 -14.81
C LEU A 145 -10.81 -16.06 -14.98
N ILE A 146 -11.07 -16.80 -13.90
CA ILE A 146 -11.91 -18.02 -13.92
C ILE A 146 -13.39 -17.66 -13.98
N LEU A 147 -13.82 -16.63 -13.24
CA LEU A 147 -15.23 -16.28 -13.16
C LEU A 147 -15.70 -15.65 -14.48
N PRO A 148 -16.79 -16.16 -15.08
CA PRO A 148 -17.32 -15.64 -16.34
C PRO A 148 -17.67 -14.16 -16.18
N LYS A 149 -17.35 -13.35 -17.18
CA LYS A 149 -17.70 -11.93 -17.17
C LYS A 149 -19.21 -11.80 -17.14
N THR A 150 -19.74 -10.95 -16.25
CA THR A 150 -21.15 -10.54 -16.28
C THR A 150 -21.47 -10.06 -17.70
N ARG A 151 -22.53 -10.61 -18.30
CA ARG A 151 -23.06 -10.13 -19.58
C ARG A 151 -23.52 -8.69 -19.34
N ALA A 152 -22.86 -7.75 -20.01
CA ALA A 152 -23.41 -6.40 -20.10
C ALA A 152 -24.67 -6.50 -20.96
N ASP A 153 -25.82 -6.25 -20.36
CA ASP A 153 -27.02 -5.84 -21.09
C ASP A 153 -26.88 -4.37 -21.50
#